data_AF-A0A5N9HEH3-F1
#
_entry.id   AF-A0A5N9HEH3-F1
#
_cell.length_a   1.000
_cell.length_b   1.000
_cell.length_c   1.000
_cell.angle_alpha   90.00
_cell.angle_beta   90.00
_cell.angle_gamma   90.00
#
_symmetry.space_group_name_H-M   'P 1'
#
loop_
_entity.id
_entity.type
_entity.pdbx_description
1 polymer ?
#
loop_
_entity_poly.entity_id
_entity_poly.type
_entity_poly.pdbx_seq_one_letter_code
_entity_poly.pdbx_strand_id
1 'polypeptide(L)' 'MSDLNNDEIRALAKAVGLEILDSDITDVNYSLNAIIEAMDGVDIEGLNAVEPLAIILQNGEAQS' A
#
# COMPACT_ATOMS: atom_id res chain seq x y z
N MET A 1 7.27 -3.41 8.94
CA MET A 1 5.86 -3.61 8.46
C MET A 1 5.50 -5.10 8.56
N SER A 2 4.22 -5.51 8.57
CA SER A 2 3.84 -6.94 8.56
C SER A 2 3.82 -7.52 7.13
N ASP A 3 4.21 -8.78 6.98
CA ASP A 3 4.16 -9.50 5.71
C ASP A 3 2.72 -9.59 5.16
N LEU A 4 2.61 -9.58 3.83
CA LEU A 4 1.37 -9.74 3.09
C LEU A 4 1.08 -11.22 2.82
N ASN A 5 -0.17 -11.62 3.01
CA ASN A 5 -0.67 -12.92 2.59
C ASN A 5 -1.18 -12.88 1.13
N ASN A 6 -1.49 -14.06 0.58
CA ASN A 6 -1.90 -14.19 -0.83
C ASN A 6 -3.20 -13.44 -1.17
N ASP A 7 -4.15 -13.34 -0.24
CA ASP A 7 -5.41 -12.64 -0.48
C ASP A 7 -5.18 -11.12 -0.54
N GLU A 8 -4.32 -10.59 0.33
CA GLU A 8 -3.90 -9.19 0.33
C GLU A 8 -3.17 -8.83 -0.97
N ILE A 9 -2.26 -9.69 -1.42
CA ILE A 9 -1.53 -9.50 -2.68
C ILE A 9 -2.50 -9.49 -3.87
N ARG A 10 -3.48 -10.38 -3.91
CA ARG A 10 -4.52 -10.36 -4.97
C ARG A 10 -5.37 -9.10 -4.92
N ALA A 11 -5.71 -8.62 -3.73
CA ALA A 11 -6.46 -7.38 -3.57
C ALA A 11 -5.66 -6.18 -4.10
N LEU A 12 -4.36 -6.11 -3.80
CA LEU A 12 -3.46 -5.07 -4.31
C LEU A 12 -3.32 -5.12 -5.83
N ALA A 13 -3.13 -6.31 -6.40
CA ALA A 13 -3.06 -6.49 -7.85
C ALA A 13 -4.35 -6.01 -8.53
N LYS A 14 -5.51 -6.39 -7.98
CA LYS A 14 -6.81 -5.96 -8.51
C LYS A 14 -7.02 -4.46 -8.42
N ALA A 15 -6.51 -3.80 -7.36
CA ALA A 15 -6.59 -2.36 -7.20
C ALA A 15 -5.87 -1.59 -8.32
N VAL A 16 -4.82 -2.18 -8.91
CA VAL A 16 -4.07 -1.62 -10.05
C VAL A 16 -4.47 -2.24 -11.39
N GLY A 17 -5.55 -3.04 -11.43
CA GLY A 17 -6.04 -3.67 -12.65
C GLY A 17 -5.17 -4.81 -13.18
N LEU A 18 -4.34 -5.41 -12.32
CA LEU A 18 -3.54 -6.60 -12.63
C LEU A 18 -4.22 -7.86 -12.11
N GLU A 19 -4.11 -8.94 -12.88
CA GLU A 19 -4.50 -10.28 -12.47
C GLU A 19 -3.24 -11.12 -12.27
N ILE A 20 -3.12 -11.75 -11.10
CA ILE A 20 -2.03 -12.67 -10.77
C ILE A 20 -2.58 -14.09 -10.88
N LEU A 21 -1.93 -14.91 -11.70
CA LEU A 21 -2.26 -16.31 -11.85
C LEU A 21 -1.91 -17.10 -10.59
N ASP A 22 -2.65 -18.18 -10.31
CA ASP A 22 -2.37 -19.04 -9.16
C ASP A 22 -0.96 -19.66 -9.19
N SER A 23 -0.39 -19.86 -10.39
CA SER A 23 0.99 -20.33 -10.57
C SER A 23 2.03 -19.35 -10.06
N ASP A 24 1.72 -18.05 -10.09
CA ASP A 24 2.70 -16.98 -9.91
C ASP A 24 2.58 -16.34 -8.51
N ILE A 25 1.48 -16.59 -7.79
CA ILE A 25 1.16 -15.93 -6.51
C ILE A 25 2.24 -16.15 -5.45
N THR A 26 2.86 -17.33 -5.41
CA THR A 26 3.92 -17.67 -4.46
C THR A 26 5.18 -16.83 -4.70
N ASP A 27 5.59 -16.70 -5.96
CA ASP A 27 6.80 -15.94 -6.32
C ASP A 27 6.59 -14.44 -6.13
N VAL A 28 5.39 -13.95 -6.45
CA VAL A 28 5.00 -12.57 -6.16
C VAL A 28 4.98 -12.31 -4.66
N ASN A 29 4.48 -13.25 -3.85
CA ASN A 29 4.50 -13.15 -2.40
C ASN A 29 5.91 -13.00 -1.84
N TYR A 30 6.83 -13.90 -2.21
CA TYR A 30 8.22 -13.80 -1.77
C TYR A 30 8.86 -12.48 -2.20
N SER A 31 8.62 -12.05 -3.44
CA SER A 31 9.21 -10.82 -3.97
C SER A 31 8.71 -9.58 -3.24
N LEU A 32 7.39 -9.46 -3.03
CA LEU A 32 6.80 -8.31 -2.36
C LEU A 32 7.21 -8.25 -0.89
N ASN A 33 7.20 -9.38 -0.18
CA ASN A 33 7.59 -9.41 1.23
C ASN A 33 9.08 -9.11 1.43
N ALA A 34 9.96 -9.57 0.53
CA ALA A 34 11.37 -9.19 0.55
C ALA A 34 11.58 -7.68 0.33
N ILE A 35 10.79 -7.06 -0.54
CA ILE A 35 10.83 -5.60 -0.75
C ILE A 35 10.34 -4.87 0.49
N ILE A 36 9.25 -5.32 1.11
CA ILE A 36 8.71 -4.73 2.35
C ILE A 36 9.75 -4.79 3.48
N GLU A 37 10.41 -5.93 3.65
CA GLU A 37 11.49 -6.12 4.62
C GLU A 37 12.66 -5.16 4.34
N ALA A 38 13.07 -5.04 3.07
CA ALA A 38 14.13 -4.13 2.68
C ALA A 38 13.76 -2.66 2.94
N MET A 39 12.49 -2.28 2.73
CA MET A 39 11.98 -0.94 2.99
C MET A 39 11.91 -0.60 4.48
N ASP A 40 11.64 -1.59 5.35
CA ASP A 40 11.62 -1.39 6.81
C ASP A 40 13.01 -0.97 7.34
N GLY A 41 14.08 -1.34 6.62
CA GLY A 41 15.45 -0.92 6.92
C GLY A 41 15.86 0.46 6.38
N VAL A 42 14.98 1.15 5.64
CA VAL A 42 15.29 2.46 5.06
C VAL A 42 14.84 3.57 6.00
N ASP A 43 15.81 4.26 6.60
CA ASP A 43 15.56 5.50 7.35
C ASP A 43 15.47 6.69 6.37
N ILE A 44 14.26 7.25 6.21
CA ILE A 44 14.03 8.41 5.34
C ILE A 44 14.05 9.68 6.21
N GLU A 45 15.15 10.43 6.10
CA GLU A 45 15.32 11.70 6.80
C GLU A 45 14.16 12.67 6.47
N GLY A 46 13.50 13.19 7.50
CA GLY A 46 12.38 14.13 7.34
C GLY A 46 11.00 13.50 7.10
N LEU A 47 10.86 12.17 7.02
CA LEU A 47 9.56 11.50 6.86
C LEU A 47 8.56 11.90 7.95
N ASN A 48 9.04 12.01 9.19
CA ASN A 48 8.24 12.41 10.35
C ASN A 48 8.27 13.93 10.61
N ALA A 49 8.93 14.72 9.76
CA ALA A 49 9.11 16.16 9.98
C ALA A 49 7.96 17.01 9.43
N VAL A 50 7.02 16.40 8.70
CA VAL A 50 5.88 17.07 8.07
C VAL A 50 4.57 16.46 8.56
N GLU A 51 3.69 17.30 9.08
CA GLU A 51 2.34 16.87 9.44
C GLU A 51 1.52 16.53 8.18
N PRO A 52 0.61 15.54 8.25
CA PRO A 52 -0.28 15.24 7.14
C PRO A 52 -1.13 16.45 6.79
N LEU A 53 -1.31 16.72 5.49
CA LEU A 53 -2.22 17.77 5.04
C LEU A 53 -3.65 17.44 5.49
N ALA A 54 -4.31 18.41 6.13
CA ALA A 54 -5.70 18.26 6.53
C ALA A 54 -6.60 18.00 5.32
N ILE A 55 -7.43 16.95 5.39
CA ILE A 55 -8.43 16.68 4.36
C ILE A 55 -9.54 17.73 4.51
N ILE A 56 -9.60 18.69 3.58
CA ILE A 56 -10.74 19.63 3.48
C ILE A 56 -11.87 18.90 2.74
N LEU A 57 -12.83 18.37 3.50
CA LEU A 57 -14.10 17.92 2.94
C LEU A 57 -14.88 19.17 2.51
N GLN A 58 -15.02 19.40 1.20
CA GLN A 58 -15.96 20.40 0.71
C GLN A 58 -17.37 19.86 1.02
N ASN A 59 -17.95 20.31 2.14
CA ASN A 59 -19.38 20.16 2.39
C ASN A 59 -20.12 20.90 1.29
N GLY A 60 -20.53 20.18 0.24
CA GLY A 60 -21.62 20.60 -0.61
C GLY A 60 -22.92 20.51 0.19
N GLU A 61 -23.19 21.54 1.00
CA GLU A 61 -24.49 21.84 1.61
C GLU A 61 -24.38 23.16 2.39
N ALA A 62 -24.26 24.27 1.66
CA ALA A 62 -24.75 25.54 2.18
C ALA A 62 -26.28 25.46 2.11
N GLN A 63 -26.88 25.11 3.26
CA GLN A 63 -28.27 25.43 3.56
C GLN A 63 -28.47 26.94 3.35
N SER A 64 -29.21 27.33 2.32
CA SER A 64 -30.33 28.30 2.39
C SER A 64 -30.91 28.62 1.02
#